data_AF-A0A1A8WSG3-F1
#
_entry.id   AF-A0A1A8WSG3-F1
#
_cell.length_a   1.000
_cell.length_b   1.000
_cell.length_c   1.000
_cell.angle_alpha   90.00
_cell.angle_beta   90.00
_cell.angle_gamma   90.00
#
_symmetry.space_group_name_H-M   'P 1'
#
loop_
_entity.id
_entity.type
_entity.pdbx_description
1 polymer ?
#
loop_
_entity_poly.entity_id
_entity_poly.type
_entity_poly.pdbx_seq_one_letter_code
_entity_poly.pdbx_strand_id
1 'polypeptide(L)'
;MYSHIINIANTHGFLKKLHFYKLFDSACLINKDTPCLPNENIETGISLCETFLNQGANNYKKLREHCLMGEKILRLFKSKLHSIVTDDIRDTFCGYVNYMLYSQIHEIDRPSNNISNYYTALINYNSYINPYNRCVNINDLSINKDVFQEKIYLFIHSENLYWIRENYNQVNTEDDTSFINFLDEVADNYNRIIDNADCEKIAPYERELRNLEREFSSTVEFLKE
;
A
#
# COMPACT_ATOMS: atom_id res chain seq x y z
N MET A 1 4.12 3.57 3.59
CA MET A 1 3.23 2.38 3.57
C MET A 1 3.92 1.14 4.11
N TYR A 2 4.95 0.58 3.46
CA TYR A 2 5.56 -0.69 3.87
C TYR A 2 6.07 -0.71 5.34
N SER A 3 6.76 0.35 5.76
CA SER A 3 7.20 0.51 7.15
C SER A 3 6.05 0.54 8.16
N HIS A 4 4.93 1.18 7.81
CA HIS A 4 3.74 1.23 8.65
C HIS A 4 3.11 -0.16 8.80
N ILE A 5 3.02 -0.91 7.71
CA ILE A 5 2.51 -2.29 7.71
C ILE A 5 3.37 -3.16 8.65
N ILE A 6 4.70 -3.13 8.52
CA ILE A 6 5.60 -3.89 9.40
C ILE A 6 5.42 -3.49 10.87
N ASN A 7 5.37 -2.19 11.16
CA ASN A 7 5.26 -1.71 12.54
C ASN A 7 3.97 -2.22 13.19
N ILE A 8 2.82 -2.05 12.52
CA ILE A 8 1.52 -2.49 13.05
C ILE A 8 1.50 -4.02 13.22
N ALA A 9 2.04 -4.80 12.29
CA ALA A 9 2.12 -6.26 12.42
C ALA A 9 3.03 -6.72 13.58
N ASN A 10 4.04 -5.95 13.94
CA ASN A 10 4.92 -6.28 15.05
C ASN A 10 4.27 -5.97 16.39
N THR A 11 3.41 -4.95 16.46
CA THR A 11 2.57 -4.66 17.63
C THR A 11 1.46 -5.70 17.77
N HIS A 12 0.78 -6.02 16.66
CA HIS A 12 -0.41 -6.87 16.61
C HIS A 12 -0.13 -8.11 15.76
N GLY A 13 0.48 -9.12 16.37
CA GLY A 13 1.03 -10.29 15.67
C GLY A 13 0.00 -11.08 14.85
N PHE A 14 -1.27 -11.09 15.27
CA PHE A 14 -2.36 -11.80 14.56
C PHE A 14 -2.58 -11.26 13.14
N LEU A 15 -2.30 -9.97 12.90
CA LEU A 15 -2.48 -9.34 11.59
C LEU A 15 -1.63 -9.99 10.49
N LYS A 16 -0.48 -10.58 10.85
CA LYS A 16 0.39 -11.31 9.89
C LYS A 16 -0.32 -12.46 9.18
N LYS A 17 -1.43 -12.96 9.73
CA LYS A 17 -2.22 -14.05 9.13
C LYS A 17 -3.20 -13.56 8.05
N LEU A 18 -3.51 -12.25 8.01
CA LEU A 18 -4.43 -11.67 7.05
C LEU A 18 -3.87 -11.70 5.62
N HIS A 19 -4.76 -11.78 4.63
CA HIS A 19 -4.37 -11.72 3.22
C HIS A 19 -3.63 -10.43 2.86
N PHE A 20 -4.00 -9.30 3.48
CA PHE A 20 -3.29 -8.04 3.36
C PHE A 20 -1.79 -8.24 3.60
N TYR A 21 -1.40 -8.85 4.72
CA TYR A 21 0.00 -9.02 5.08
C TYR A 21 0.71 -10.09 4.25
N LYS A 22 0.02 -11.14 3.81
CA LYS A 22 0.59 -12.15 2.89
C LYS A 22 1.01 -11.57 1.54
N LEU A 23 0.41 -10.45 1.12
CA LEU A 23 0.83 -9.69 -0.06
C LEU A 23 2.17 -8.98 0.17
N PHE A 24 2.38 -8.43 1.37
CA PHE A 24 3.57 -7.65 1.74
C PHE A 24 4.68 -8.46 2.40
N ASP A 25 4.40 -9.70 2.81
CA ASP A 25 5.39 -10.64 3.32
C ASP A 25 6.24 -11.19 2.16
N SER A 26 7.09 -10.32 1.64
CA SER A 26 8.04 -10.64 0.59
C SER A 26 9.40 -10.07 0.95
N ALA A 27 10.35 -10.98 1.17
CA ALA A 27 11.76 -10.65 1.38
C ALA A 27 12.33 -9.76 0.25
N CYS A 28 11.73 -9.80 -0.94
CA CYS A 28 12.17 -8.99 -2.09
C CYS A 28 11.90 -7.49 -1.94
N LEU A 29 10.94 -7.08 -1.12
CA LEU A 29 10.69 -5.67 -0.81
C LEU A 29 11.63 -5.15 0.29
N ILE A 30 12.18 -6.05 1.10
CA ILE A 30 13.10 -5.72 2.20
C ILE A 30 14.54 -5.74 1.70
N ASN A 31 14.91 -6.79 0.99
CA ASN A 31 16.27 -7.03 0.52
C ASN A 31 16.42 -6.57 -0.93
N LYS A 32 17.33 -5.61 -1.14
CA LYS A 32 17.63 -5.07 -2.48
C LYS A 32 18.15 -6.13 -3.45
N ASP A 33 18.74 -7.22 -2.95
CA ASP A 33 19.35 -8.26 -3.76
C ASP A 33 18.41 -9.46 -4.00
N THR A 34 17.22 -9.46 -3.40
CA THR A 34 16.24 -10.54 -3.59
C THR A 34 15.30 -10.21 -4.76
N PRO A 35 15.17 -11.09 -5.78
CA PRO A 35 14.23 -10.91 -6.88
C PRO A 35 12.77 -11.00 -6.44
N CYS A 36 11.88 -10.20 -7.03
CA CYS A 36 10.43 -10.21 -6.77
C CYS A 36 9.61 -11.09 -7.74
N LEU A 37 10.26 -11.98 -8.49
CA LEU A 37 9.62 -12.86 -9.47
C LEU A 37 9.74 -14.34 -9.05
N PRO A 38 8.77 -15.19 -9.41
CA PRO A 38 8.97 -16.63 -9.39
C PRO A 38 10.06 -17.01 -10.41
N ASN A 39 10.86 -18.03 -10.06
CA ASN A 39 12.08 -18.48 -10.75
C ASN A 39 11.95 -18.78 -12.26
N GLU A 40 10.74 -18.75 -12.83
CA GLU A 40 10.45 -19.14 -14.22
C GLU A 40 10.24 -17.96 -15.19
N ASN A 41 10.13 -16.72 -14.70
CA ASN A 41 10.10 -15.54 -15.57
C ASN A 41 11.51 -14.97 -15.70
N ILE A 42 12.17 -15.28 -16.81
CA ILE A 42 13.46 -14.70 -17.19
C ILE A 42 13.34 -13.18 -17.09
N GLU A 43 14.16 -12.58 -16.24
CA GLU A 43 14.45 -11.15 -16.30
C GLU A 43 14.87 -10.82 -17.73
N THR A 44 13.98 -10.21 -18.50
CA THR A 44 14.47 -9.16 -19.35
C THR A 44 14.88 -8.08 -18.37
N GLY A 45 16.19 -7.92 -18.11
CA GLY A 45 16.76 -6.91 -17.21
C GLY A 45 16.50 -5.46 -17.65
N ILE A 46 15.41 -5.22 -18.37
CA ILE A 46 14.97 -3.94 -18.89
C ILE A 46 14.30 -3.20 -17.73
N SER A 47 15.06 -2.32 -17.10
CA SER A 47 14.50 -1.22 -16.32
C SER A 47 14.18 -0.07 -17.26
N LEU A 48 13.01 0.54 -17.11
CA LEU A 48 12.65 1.76 -17.84
C LEU A 48 12.99 3.02 -17.03
N CYS A 49 13.34 2.89 -15.75
CA CYS A 49 13.71 4.02 -14.91
C CYS A 49 14.88 4.84 -15.50
N GLU A 50 15.91 4.19 -16.03
CA GLU A 50 17.08 4.87 -16.61
C GLU A 50 16.75 5.60 -17.92
N THR A 51 15.77 5.09 -18.66
CA THR A 51 15.36 5.63 -19.95
C THR A 51 14.60 6.95 -19.78
N PHE A 52 13.75 7.05 -18.75
CA PHE A 52 12.86 8.20 -18.58
C PHE A 52 13.38 9.24 -17.58
N LEU A 53 14.15 8.85 -16.56
CA LEU A 53 14.62 9.81 -15.55
C LEU A 53 15.72 10.72 -16.10
N ASN A 54 15.64 12.02 -15.80
CA ASN A 54 16.67 12.97 -16.20
C ASN A 54 17.86 12.90 -15.23
N GLN A 55 19.00 12.44 -15.74
CA GLN A 55 20.26 12.30 -14.99
C GLN A 55 20.82 13.63 -14.48
N GLY A 56 20.50 14.74 -15.14
CA GLY A 56 20.98 16.08 -14.77
C GLY A 56 20.21 16.74 -13.62
N ALA A 57 19.13 16.11 -13.11
CA ALA A 57 18.33 16.69 -12.04
C ALA A 57 18.90 16.34 -10.65
N ASN A 58 18.84 17.30 -9.72
CA ASN A 58 19.39 17.15 -8.37
C ASN A 58 18.81 15.95 -7.60
N ASN A 59 17.56 15.57 -7.86
CA ASN A 59 16.89 14.44 -7.22
C ASN A 59 17.04 13.10 -7.97
N TYR A 60 17.80 13.05 -9.07
CA TYR A 60 17.91 11.87 -9.93
C TYR A 60 18.28 10.62 -9.15
N LYS A 61 19.36 10.64 -8.35
CA LYS A 61 19.83 9.46 -7.62
C LYS A 61 18.75 8.88 -6.69
N LYS A 62 18.14 9.75 -5.88
CA LYS A 62 17.06 9.36 -4.95
C LYS A 62 15.86 8.82 -5.72
N LEU A 63 15.41 9.51 -6.76
CA LEU A 63 14.23 9.11 -7.51
C LEU A 63 14.46 7.84 -8.35
N ARG A 64 15.67 7.62 -8.84
CA ARG A 64 16.09 6.38 -9.50
C ARG A 64 15.95 5.20 -8.55
N GLU A 65 16.45 5.31 -7.32
CA GLU A 65 16.29 4.26 -6.30
C GLU A 65 14.81 3.96 -6.03
N HIS A 66 13.98 4.99 -5.89
CA HIS A 66 12.53 4.84 -5.71
C HIS A 66 11.84 4.26 -6.95
N CYS A 67 12.28 4.59 -8.16
CA CYS A 67 11.75 4.07 -9.40
C CYS A 67 12.03 2.57 -9.54
N LEU A 68 13.27 2.15 -9.26
CA LEU A 68 13.64 0.74 -9.27
C LEU A 68 12.84 -0.06 -8.22
N MET A 69 12.57 0.55 -7.06
CA MET A 69 11.66 -0.03 -6.07
C MET A 69 10.21 -0.11 -6.58
N GLY A 70 9.75 0.89 -7.33
CA GLY A 70 8.46 0.87 -8.01
C GLY A 70 8.34 -0.29 -9.00
N GLU A 71 9.36 -0.53 -9.84
CA GLU A 71 9.39 -1.68 -10.75
C GLU A 71 9.35 -3.01 -9.99
N LYS A 72 10.04 -3.11 -8.85
CA LYS A 72 9.98 -4.28 -7.96
C LYS A 72 8.57 -4.51 -7.39
N ILE A 73 7.91 -3.46 -6.93
CA ILE A 73 6.52 -3.51 -6.46
C ILE A 73 5.63 -4.05 -7.59
N LEU A 74 5.74 -3.52 -8.80
CA LEU A 74 4.94 -3.98 -9.94
C LEU A 74 5.19 -5.45 -10.29
N ARG A 75 6.44 -5.92 -10.21
CA ARG A 75 6.77 -7.35 -10.39
C ARG A 75 6.16 -8.24 -9.32
N LEU A 76 6.20 -7.82 -8.05
CA LEU A 76 5.57 -8.53 -6.95
C LEU A 76 4.06 -8.62 -7.14
N PHE A 77 3.41 -7.52 -7.52
CA PHE A 77 1.96 -7.53 -7.74
C PHE A 77 1.61 -8.40 -8.94
N LYS A 78 2.36 -8.35 -10.03
CA LYS A 78 2.15 -9.27 -11.16
C LYS A 78 2.18 -10.74 -10.70
N SER A 79 3.18 -11.13 -9.91
CA SER A 79 3.31 -12.52 -9.46
C SER A 79 2.21 -12.93 -8.48
N LYS A 80 1.88 -12.06 -7.52
CA LYS A 80 0.84 -12.33 -6.51
C LYS A 80 -0.56 -12.30 -7.12
N LEU A 81 -0.89 -11.34 -7.98
CA LEU A 81 -2.20 -11.23 -8.63
C LEU A 81 -2.51 -12.43 -9.52
N HIS A 82 -1.50 -13.05 -10.15
CA HIS A 82 -1.71 -14.28 -10.93
C HIS A 82 -2.18 -15.46 -10.07
N SER A 83 -1.84 -15.46 -8.77
CA SER A 83 -2.21 -16.52 -7.83
C SER A 83 -3.55 -16.29 -7.12
N ILE A 84 -4.22 -15.16 -7.36
CA ILE A 84 -5.46 -14.80 -6.68
C ILE A 84 -6.66 -15.33 -7.44
N VAL A 85 -7.54 -16.01 -6.70
CA VAL A 85 -8.61 -16.84 -7.25
C VAL A 85 -9.85 -16.04 -7.62
N THR A 86 -10.09 -14.87 -7.01
CA THR A 86 -11.30 -14.07 -7.22
C THR A 86 -10.98 -12.67 -7.74
N ASP A 87 -11.84 -12.18 -8.63
CA ASP A 87 -11.72 -10.84 -9.23
C ASP A 87 -11.78 -9.73 -8.16
N ASP A 88 -12.61 -9.88 -7.12
CA ASP A 88 -12.77 -8.87 -6.06
C ASP A 88 -11.50 -8.64 -5.23
N ILE A 89 -10.80 -9.72 -4.85
CA ILE A 89 -9.54 -9.63 -4.10
C ILE A 89 -8.46 -9.00 -4.99
N ARG A 90 -8.46 -9.36 -6.29
CA ARG A 90 -7.52 -8.81 -7.26
C ARG A 90 -7.70 -7.30 -7.41
N ASP A 91 -8.93 -6.85 -7.59
CA ASP A 91 -9.26 -5.43 -7.79
C ASP A 91 -8.93 -4.60 -6.54
N THR A 92 -9.22 -5.14 -5.36
CA THR A 92 -8.83 -4.55 -4.06
C THR A 92 -7.32 -4.32 -3.99
N PHE A 93 -6.51 -5.35 -4.30
CA PHE A 93 -5.06 -5.23 -4.27
C PHE A 93 -4.51 -4.25 -5.30
N CYS A 94 -5.14 -4.13 -6.45
CA CYS A 94 -4.72 -3.13 -7.44
C CYS A 94 -4.87 -1.69 -6.95
N GLY A 95 -5.85 -1.43 -6.09
CA GLY A 95 -5.99 -0.15 -5.40
C GLY A 95 -4.77 0.20 -4.53
N TYR A 96 -4.05 -0.79 -4.01
CA TYR A 96 -2.93 -0.58 -3.09
C TYR A 96 -1.67 -0.10 -3.79
N VAL A 97 -1.51 -0.44 -5.08
CA VAL A 97 -0.28 -0.18 -5.82
C VAL A 97 0.03 1.31 -5.87
N ASN A 98 -0.97 2.16 -6.11
CA ASN A 98 -0.74 3.61 -6.16
C ASN A 98 -0.28 4.18 -4.81
N TYR A 99 -0.86 3.70 -3.70
CA TYR A 99 -0.41 4.06 -2.36
C TYR A 99 1.04 3.61 -2.11
N MET A 100 1.40 2.42 -2.58
CA MET A 100 2.78 1.93 -2.45
C MET A 100 3.78 2.74 -3.27
N LEU A 101 3.48 2.99 -4.55
CA LEU A 101 4.33 3.76 -5.45
C LEU A 101 4.51 5.18 -4.93
N TYR A 102 3.41 5.85 -4.58
CA TYR A 102 3.46 7.19 -4.02
C TYR A 102 4.23 7.22 -2.70
N SER A 103 4.11 6.20 -1.84
CA SER A 103 4.88 6.12 -0.59
C SER A 103 6.40 6.06 -0.81
N GLN A 104 6.88 5.71 -2.02
CA GLN A 104 8.30 5.79 -2.32
C GLN A 104 8.76 7.23 -2.54
N ILE A 105 7.90 8.10 -3.06
CA ILE A 105 8.29 9.43 -3.55
C ILE A 105 7.66 10.61 -2.79
N HIS A 106 6.80 10.34 -1.79
CA HIS A 106 6.09 11.39 -1.03
C HIS A 106 7.01 12.42 -0.35
N GLU A 107 8.24 12.03 0.00
CA GLU A 107 9.28 12.89 0.59
C GLU A 107 10.19 13.58 -0.45
N ILE A 108 9.75 13.68 -1.70
CA ILE A 108 10.47 14.38 -2.76
C ILE A 108 9.76 15.69 -3.04
N ASP A 109 10.51 16.79 -2.95
CA ASP A 109 9.98 18.13 -3.19
C ASP A 109 9.38 18.26 -4.58
N ARG A 110 8.24 18.97 -4.63
CA ARG A 110 7.45 19.25 -5.84
C ARG A 110 7.45 20.77 -6.10
N PRO A 111 7.36 21.21 -7.38
CA PRO A 111 7.26 20.41 -8.59
C PRO A 111 8.61 19.81 -9.03
N SER A 112 8.56 18.66 -9.70
CA SER A 112 9.75 18.01 -10.26
C SER A 112 9.38 17.28 -11.55
N ASN A 113 9.98 17.67 -12.69
CA ASN A 113 9.81 16.97 -13.97
C ASN A 113 10.15 15.48 -13.85
N ASN A 114 11.08 15.18 -12.95
CA ASN A 114 11.51 13.84 -12.66
C ASN A 114 10.39 12.99 -12.01
N ILE A 115 9.46 13.58 -11.25
CA ILE A 115 8.29 12.86 -10.72
C ILE A 115 7.35 12.44 -11.85
N SER A 116 7.11 13.32 -12.83
CA SER A 116 6.33 12.94 -14.02
C SER A 116 7.02 11.78 -14.76
N ASN A 117 8.34 11.86 -14.95
CA ASN A 117 9.11 10.81 -15.61
C ASN A 117 9.11 9.48 -14.84
N TYR A 118 9.11 9.53 -13.49
CA TYR A 118 8.93 8.35 -12.64
C TYR A 118 7.62 7.64 -12.95
N TYR A 119 6.49 8.36 -13.00
CA TYR A 119 5.20 7.75 -13.32
C TYR A 119 5.14 7.25 -14.76
N THR A 120 5.68 8.01 -15.73
CA THR A 120 5.80 7.54 -17.11
C THR A 120 6.60 6.25 -17.22
N ALA A 121 7.73 6.14 -16.52
CA ALA A 121 8.53 4.92 -16.51
C ALA A 121 7.72 3.72 -16.00
N LEU A 122 7.03 3.89 -14.87
CA LEU A 122 6.26 2.81 -14.24
C LEU A 122 5.02 2.40 -15.03
N ILE A 123 4.32 3.35 -15.67
CA ILE A 123 3.19 3.05 -16.57
C ILE A 123 3.65 2.19 -17.75
N ASN A 124 4.74 2.60 -18.41
CA ASN A 124 5.29 1.84 -19.54
C ASN A 124 5.82 0.47 -19.08
N TYR A 125 6.45 0.43 -17.90
CA TYR A 125 6.97 -0.82 -17.34
C TYR A 125 5.84 -1.79 -17.03
N ASN A 126 4.78 -1.34 -16.38
CA ASN A 126 3.60 -2.15 -16.09
C ASN A 126 2.94 -2.67 -17.38
N SER A 127 2.84 -1.82 -18.41
CA SER A 127 2.30 -2.21 -19.72
C SER A 127 3.14 -3.29 -20.38
N TYR A 128 4.47 -3.22 -20.22
CA TYR A 128 5.40 -4.22 -20.73
C TYR A 128 5.29 -5.54 -19.98
N ILE A 129 5.31 -5.52 -18.65
CA ILE A 129 5.28 -6.77 -17.86
C ILE A 129 3.89 -7.38 -17.75
N ASN A 130 2.82 -6.59 -17.95
CA ASN A 130 1.45 -7.02 -17.70
C ASN A 130 0.45 -6.58 -18.81
N PRO A 131 0.72 -6.88 -20.09
CA PRO A 131 0.00 -6.29 -21.23
C PRO A 131 -1.50 -6.63 -21.28
N TYR A 132 -1.93 -7.71 -20.64
CA TYR A 132 -3.32 -8.20 -20.68
C TYR A 132 -4.10 -7.95 -19.39
N ASN A 133 -3.45 -7.44 -18.34
CA ASN A 133 -4.09 -7.25 -17.05
C ASN A 133 -4.01 -5.76 -16.68
N ARG A 134 -5.16 -5.09 -16.86
CA ARG A 134 -5.35 -3.64 -16.66
C ARG A 134 -5.58 -3.26 -15.19
N CYS A 135 -5.43 -4.19 -14.27
CA CYS A 135 -5.84 -4.00 -12.89
C CYS A 135 -5.16 -2.79 -12.25
N VAL A 136 -3.89 -2.51 -12.58
CA VAL A 136 -3.17 -1.35 -12.06
C VAL A 136 -3.29 -0.14 -13.00
N ASN A 137 -4.12 0.83 -12.62
CA ASN A 137 -4.11 2.17 -13.22
C ASN A 137 -3.14 3.08 -12.46
N ILE A 138 -1.87 3.09 -12.89
CA ILE A 138 -0.81 3.85 -12.23
C ILE A 138 -1.04 5.36 -12.43
N ASN A 139 -1.14 6.11 -11.35
CA ASN A 139 -1.27 7.56 -11.40
C ASN A 139 -0.55 8.27 -10.24
N ASP A 140 -0.27 9.55 -10.45
CA ASP A 140 0.22 10.42 -9.38
C ASP A 140 -0.94 10.84 -8.48
N LEU A 141 -0.92 10.38 -7.23
CA LEU A 141 -1.93 10.76 -6.25
C LEU A 141 -1.89 12.26 -5.93
N SER A 142 -0.77 12.94 -6.19
CA SER A 142 -0.59 14.39 -5.98
C SER A 142 -0.98 14.87 -4.58
N ILE A 143 -0.84 14.00 -3.57
CA ILE A 143 -1.16 14.29 -2.18
C ILE A 143 -0.05 15.18 -1.59
N ASN A 144 -0.36 16.00 -0.59
CA ASN A 144 0.67 16.66 0.21
C ASN A 144 1.33 15.64 1.16
N LYS A 145 2.64 15.77 1.45
CA LYS A 145 3.36 14.81 2.30
C LYS A 145 2.74 14.64 3.68
N ASP A 146 2.26 15.73 4.30
CA ASP A 146 1.72 15.72 5.65
C ASP A 146 0.42 14.91 5.61
N VAL A 147 -0.53 15.35 4.77
CA VAL A 147 -1.81 14.66 4.46
C VAL A 147 -1.64 13.18 4.11
N PHE A 148 -0.54 12.81 3.46
CA PHE A 148 -0.29 11.44 3.06
C PHE A 148 -0.11 10.51 4.27
N GLN A 149 0.46 10.99 5.37
CA GLN A 149 0.64 10.18 6.58
C GLN A 149 -0.72 9.83 7.21
N GLU A 150 -1.64 10.79 7.33
CA GLU A 150 -3.00 10.48 7.81
C GLU A 150 -3.73 9.56 6.85
N LYS A 151 -3.66 9.82 5.54
CA LYS A 151 -4.30 8.93 4.55
C LYS A 151 -3.81 7.51 4.63
N ILE A 152 -2.49 7.30 4.72
CA ILE A 152 -1.94 5.93 4.73
C ILE A 152 -2.27 5.22 6.05
N TYR A 153 -2.30 5.95 7.16
CA TYR A 153 -2.76 5.43 8.44
C TYR A 153 -4.22 4.95 8.32
N LEU A 154 -5.14 5.83 7.93
CA LEU A 154 -6.57 5.54 7.81
C LEU A 154 -6.83 4.37 6.85
N PHE A 155 -6.14 4.39 5.72
CA PHE A 155 -6.21 3.34 4.71
C PHE A 155 -5.78 1.97 5.28
N ILE A 156 -4.60 1.86 5.89
CA ILE A 156 -4.10 0.57 6.42
C ILE A 156 -5.03 0.01 7.50
N HIS A 157 -5.54 0.86 8.41
CA HIS A 157 -6.43 0.39 9.48
C HIS A 157 -7.80 -0.06 8.94
N SER A 158 -8.32 0.65 7.94
CA SER A 158 -9.55 0.22 7.24
C SER A 158 -9.37 -1.15 6.59
N GLU A 159 -8.25 -1.35 5.89
CA GLU A 159 -7.94 -2.65 5.27
C GLU A 159 -7.80 -3.75 6.32
N ASN A 160 -7.12 -3.48 7.44
CA ASN A 160 -6.99 -4.46 8.51
C ASN A 160 -8.36 -4.89 9.05
N LEU A 161 -9.27 -3.94 9.29
CA LEU A 161 -10.63 -4.22 9.75
C LEU A 161 -11.44 -5.05 8.73
N TYR A 162 -11.34 -4.71 7.45
CA TYR A 162 -11.95 -5.49 6.37
C TYR A 162 -11.44 -6.94 6.38
N TRP A 163 -10.11 -7.12 6.34
CA TRP A 163 -9.51 -8.44 6.28
C TRP A 163 -9.70 -9.26 7.56
N ILE A 164 -9.83 -8.62 8.73
CA ILE A 164 -10.21 -9.29 9.97
C ILE A 164 -11.54 -10.01 9.81
N ARG A 165 -12.57 -9.37 9.22
CA ARG A 165 -13.86 -10.02 8.99
C ARG A 165 -13.74 -11.14 7.97
N GLU A 166 -13.10 -10.87 6.83
CA GLU A 166 -12.92 -11.84 5.73
C GLU A 166 -12.06 -13.05 6.12
N ASN A 167 -11.17 -12.89 7.09
CA ASN A 167 -10.26 -13.93 7.55
C ASN A 167 -10.48 -14.30 9.03
N TYR A 168 -11.65 -14.01 9.59
CA TYR A 168 -11.90 -14.11 11.04
C TYR A 168 -11.51 -15.48 11.60
N ASN A 169 -11.91 -16.57 10.95
CA ASN A 169 -11.55 -17.93 11.39
C ASN A 169 -10.03 -18.22 11.43
N GLN A 170 -9.22 -17.46 10.69
CA GLN A 170 -7.76 -17.59 10.67
C GLN A 170 -7.09 -16.71 11.74
N VAL A 171 -7.69 -15.57 12.08
CA VAL A 171 -7.16 -14.60 13.04
C VAL A 171 -7.73 -14.70 14.42
N ASN A 172 -8.92 -15.31 14.58
CA ASN A 172 -9.52 -15.62 15.86
C ASN A 172 -8.61 -16.63 16.58
N THR A 173 -7.77 -16.10 17.44
CA THR A 173 -6.87 -16.84 18.33
C THR A 173 -7.37 -16.69 19.75
N GLU A 174 -7.05 -17.66 20.61
CA GLU A 174 -7.35 -17.62 22.05
C GLU A 174 -6.84 -16.37 22.81
N ASP A 175 -6.07 -15.48 22.15
CA ASP A 175 -5.63 -14.18 22.69
C ASP A 175 -6.53 -13.03 22.22
N ASP A 176 -7.70 -12.92 22.86
CA ASP A 176 -8.65 -11.82 22.67
C ASP A 176 -8.03 -10.44 22.99
N THR A 177 -6.95 -10.40 23.79
CA THR A 177 -6.37 -9.15 24.29
C THR A 177 -5.68 -8.36 23.18
N SER A 178 -4.87 -9.02 22.34
CA SER A 178 -4.20 -8.33 21.22
C SER A 178 -5.22 -7.79 20.21
N PHE A 179 -6.34 -8.49 20.03
CA PHE A 179 -7.39 -8.06 19.11
C PHE A 179 -8.16 -6.85 19.63
N ILE A 180 -8.57 -6.88 20.91
CA ILE A 180 -9.24 -5.75 21.57
C ILE A 180 -8.33 -4.51 21.55
N ASN A 181 -7.05 -4.68 21.90
CA ASN A 181 -6.08 -3.58 21.87
C ASN A 181 -5.96 -2.94 20.46
N PHE A 182 -6.07 -3.74 19.39
CA PHE A 182 -6.08 -3.21 18.04
C PHE A 182 -7.33 -2.36 17.75
N LEU A 183 -8.51 -2.80 18.20
CA LEU A 183 -9.75 -2.03 18.03
C LEU A 183 -9.72 -0.73 18.84
N ASP A 184 -9.21 -0.78 20.07
CA ASP A 184 -9.03 0.41 20.91
C ASP A 184 -8.06 1.41 20.27
N GLU A 185 -6.93 0.93 19.72
CA GLU A 185 -5.97 1.79 18.99
C GLU A 185 -6.60 2.48 17.78
N VAL A 186 -7.46 1.77 17.03
CA VAL A 186 -8.17 2.36 15.89
C VAL A 186 -9.14 3.44 16.37
N ALA A 187 -9.92 3.16 17.41
CA ALA A 187 -10.91 4.09 17.96
C ALA A 187 -10.24 5.34 18.51
N ASP A 188 -9.18 5.19 19.30
CA ASP A 188 -8.41 6.29 19.88
C ASP A 188 -7.81 7.20 18.81
N ASN A 189 -7.27 6.62 17.73
CA ASN A 189 -6.72 7.41 16.63
C ASN A 189 -7.81 8.11 15.81
N TYR A 190 -8.95 7.47 15.58
CA TYR A 190 -10.10 8.13 14.94
C TYR A 190 -10.55 9.34 15.75
N ASN A 191 -10.76 9.17 17.05
CA ASN A 191 -11.16 10.24 17.96
C ASN A 191 -10.12 11.37 17.96
N ARG A 192 -8.83 11.04 18.04
CA ARG A 192 -7.74 12.03 17.95
C ARG A 192 -7.79 12.84 16.65
N ILE A 193 -8.16 12.23 15.52
CA ILE A 193 -8.25 12.93 14.23
C ILE A 193 -9.46 13.86 14.22
N ILE A 194 -10.63 13.41 14.68
CA ILE A 194 -11.86 14.21 14.69
C ILE A 194 -11.77 15.35 15.71
N ASP A 195 -11.26 15.09 16.91
CA ASP A 195 -11.22 16.06 18.01
C ASP A 195 -10.24 17.22 17.77
N ASN A 196 -9.18 16.97 16.98
CA ASN A 196 -8.14 17.96 16.71
C ASN A 196 -8.30 18.67 15.35
N ALA A 197 -9.34 18.36 14.57
CA ALA A 197 -9.46 18.84 13.20
C ALA A 197 -10.72 19.70 12.98
N ASP A 198 -10.49 20.94 12.57
CA ASP A 198 -11.53 21.73 11.90
C ASP A 198 -11.87 21.07 10.56
N CYS A 199 -13.11 21.21 10.07
CA CYS A 199 -13.58 20.53 8.86
C CYS A 199 -12.67 20.73 7.63
N GLU A 200 -12.04 21.91 7.49
CA GLU A 200 -11.09 22.20 6.42
C GLU A 200 -9.83 21.34 6.47
N LYS A 201 -9.40 20.91 7.66
CA LYS A 201 -8.23 20.04 7.85
C LYS A 201 -8.54 18.57 7.52
N ILE A 202 -9.80 18.16 7.67
CA ILE A 202 -10.26 16.78 7.37
C ILE A 202 -10.48 16.56 5.88
N ALA A 203 -10.93 17.61 5.16
CA ALA A 203 -11.32 17.52 3.75
C ALA A 203 -10.33 16.73 2.86
N PRO A 204 -9.00 16.86 3.01
CA PRO A 204 -8.05 16.10 2.19
C PRO A 204 -8.15 14.58 2.34
N TYR A 205 -8.57 14.05 3.50
CA TYR A 205 -8.62 12.60 3.81
C TYR A 205 -10.01 12.12 4.28
N GLU A 206 -11.06 12.91 4.06
CA GLU A 206 -12.43 12.59 4.45
C GLU A 206 -12.90 11.23 3.94
N ARG A 207 -12.56 10.87 2.69
CA ARG A 207 -12.94 9.58 2.10
C ARG A 207 -12.35 8.41 2.90
N GLU A 208 -11.06 8.46 3.22
CA GLU A 208 -10.39 7.41 3.98
C GLU A 208 -10.92 7.35 5.42
N LEU A 209 -11.31 8.48 5.99
CA LEU A 209 -11.91 8.54 7.32
C LEU A 209 -13.30 7.90 7.36
N ARG A 210 -14.16 8.18 6.38
CA ARG A 210 -15.47 7.55 6.22
C ARG A 210 -15.36 6.05 5.97
N ASN A 211 -14.35 5.63 5.20
CA ASN A 211 -14.08 4.21 5.02
C ASN A 211 -13.69 3.56 6.35
N LEU A 212 -12.81 4.18 7.14
CA LEU A 212 -12.43 3.64 8.45
C LEU A 212 -13.63 3.47 9.38
N GLU A 213 -14.49 4.49 9.46
CA GLU A 213 -15.71 4.47 10.28
C GLU A 213 -16.66 3.34 9.86
N ARG A 214 -16.86 3.18 8.54
CA ARG A 214 -17.68 2.09 7.98
C ARG A 214 -17.09 0.73 8.32
N GLU A 215 -15.80 0.52 8.04
CA GLU A 215 -15.14 -0.75 8.29
C GLU A 215 -15.11 -1.09 9.79
N PHE A 216 -14.93 -0.10 10.66
CA PHE A 216 -14.94 -0.29 12.10
C PHE A 216 -16.32 -0.73 12.58
N SER A 217 -17.37 -0.01 12.16
CA SER A 217 -18.75 -0.33 12.52
C SER A 217 -19.15 -1.73 12.07
N SER A 218 -18.84 -2.08 10.82
CA SER A 218 -19.11 -3.43 10.27
C SER A 218 -18.32 -4.51 11.00
N THR A 219 -17.09 -4.25 11.43
CA THR A 219 -16.30 -5.20 12.21
C THR A 219 -16.86 -5.40 13.61
N VAL A 220 -17.23 -4.32 14.32
CA VAL A 220 -17.85 -4.43 15.64
C VAL A 220 -19.20 -5.13 15.57
N GLU A 221 -19.99 -4.90 14.54
CA GLU A 221 -21.27 -5.60 14.33
C GLU A 221 -21.05 -7.09 14.09
N PHE A 222 -20.16 -7.46 13.17
CA PHE A 222 -19.81 -8.85 12.90
C PHE A 222 -19.33 -9.63 14.15
N LEU A 223 -18.58 -8.98 15.05
CA LEU A 223 -18.08 -9.62 16.27
C LEU A 223 -19.13 -9.84 17.36
N LYS A 224 -20.31 -9.23 17.24
CA LYS A 224 -21.43 -9.45 18.17
C LYS A 224 -22.27 -10.67 17.82
N GLU A 225 -22.16 -11.17 16.59
CA GLU A 225 -22.87 -12.35 16.07
C GLU A 225 -22.18 -13.66 16.49
#